data_AF-A0A4Q3BSZ1-F1
#
_entry.id   AF-A0A4Q3BSZ1-F1
#
_cell.length_a   1.000
_cell.length_b   1.000
_cell.length_c   1.000
_cell.angle_alpha   90.00
_cell.angle_beta   90.00
_cell.angle_gamma   90.00
#
_symmetry.space_group_name_H-M   'P 1'
#
loop_
_entity.id
_entity.type
_entity.pdbx_description
1 polymer ?
#
loop_
_entity_poly.entity_id
_entity_poly.type
_entity_poly.pdbx_seq_one_letter_code
_entity_poly.pdbx_strand_id
1 'polypeptide(L)'
;MRKLLQYLLTKPLTWMANKLAASPKQEIVFKSLSQLYSRTLEQKASDVQLLNIDVQKDKFIIFSDQHKGNKSWADDFNQSEPNYIAALNYYNSQNYHFINLGDSEELW
;
A
#
# COMPACT_ATOMS: atom_id res chain seq x y z
N MET A 1 -5.82 -21.96 -30.82
CA MET A 1 -7.11 -21.56 -30.21
C MET A 1 -6.96 -20.52 -29.10
N ARG A 2 -6.07 -20.70 -28.11
CA ARG A 2 -5.84 -19.72 -27.02
C ARG A 2 -5.58 -18.28 -27.48
N LYS A 3 -4.68 -18.07 -28.44
CA LYS A 3 -4.35 -16.72 -28.96
C LYS A 3 -5.53 -16.03 -29.68
N LEU A 4 -6.38 -16.80 -30.37
CA LEU A 4 -7.56 -16.29 -31.08
C LEU A 4 -8.65 -15.85 -30.10
N LEU A 5 -8.92 -16.67 -29.08
CA LEU A 5 -9.88 -16.34 -28.01
C LEU A 5 -9.41 -15.14 -27.19
N GLN A 6 -8.13 -15.06 -26.84
CA GLN A 6 -7.57 -13.88 -26.17
C GLN A 6 -7.77 -12.62 -27.02
N TYR A 7 -7.44 -12.65 -28.30
CA TYR A 7 -7.62 -11.49 -29.18
C TYR A 7 -9.09 -11.02 -29.26
N LEU A 8 -10.03 -11.96 -29.38
CA LEU A 8 -11.46 -11.66 -29.50
C LEU A 8 -12.09 -11.20 -28.18
N LEU A 9 -11.69 -11.80 -27.05
CA LEU A 9 -12.38 -11.62 -25.78
C LEU A 9 -11.74 -10.58 -24.86
N THR A 10 -10.46 -10.23 -25.02
CA THR A 10 -9.77 -9.31 -24.10
C THR A 10 -10.45 -7.93 -24.06
N LYS A 11 -10.71 -7.31 -25.23
CA LYS A 11 -11.33 -5.97 -25.28
C LYS A 11 -12.73 -5.91 -24.63
N PRO A 12 -13.70 -6.79 -24.98
CA PRO A 12 -15.02 -6.74 -24.36
C PRO A 12 -14.99 -7.09 -22.87
N LEU A 13 -14.15 -8.05 -22.44
CA LEU A 13 -14.02 -8.36 -21.02
C LEU A 13 -13.39 -7.21 -20.24
N THR A 14 -12.31 -6.60 -20.74
CA THR A 14 -11.69 -5.45 -20.06
C THR A 14 -12.65 -4.26 -19.98
N TRP A 15 -13.41 -3.99 -21.04
CA TRP A 15 -14.44 -2.94 -21.01
C TRP A 15 -15.52 -3.22 -19.97
N MET A 16 -16.03 -4.45 -19.93
CA MET A 16 -17.06 -4.86 -18.97
C MET A 16 -16.52 -4.84 -17.54
N ALA A 17 -15.30 -5.32 -17.32
CA ALA A 17 -14.61 -5.25 -16.05
C ALA A 17 -14.46 -3.80 -15.60
N ASN A 18 -13.99 -2.89 -16.45
CA ASN A 18 -13.86 -1.47 -16.11
C ASN A 18 -15.21 -0.78 -15.86
N LYS A 19 -16.27 -1.21 -16.56
CA LYS A 19 -17.63 -0.68 -16.36
C LYS A 19 -18.27 -1.17 -15.06
N LEU A 20 -17.97 -2.41 -14.66
CA LEU A 20 -18.46 -3.02 -13.43
C LEU A 20 -17.57 -2.72 -12.22
N ALA A 21 -16.28 -2.47 -12.45
CA ALA A 21 -15.33 -2.02 -11.45
C ALA A 21 -15.77 -0.63 -11.00
N ALA A 22 -16.42 -0.59 -9.84
CA ALA A 22 -16.73 0.67 -9.20
C ALA A 22 -15.41 1.29 -8.72
N SER A 23 -15.09 2.49 -9.21
CA SER A 23 -14.12 3.33 -8.52
C SER A 23 -14.60 3.54 -7.08
N PRO A 24 -13.69 3.54 -6.10
CA PRO A 24 -14.07 3.75 -4.71
C PRO A 24 -14.82 5.08 -4.59
N LYS A 25 -16.10 5.03 -4.22
CA LYS A 25 -16.89 6.22 -3.99
C LYS A 25 -16.45 6.82 -2.67
N GLN A 26 -15.96 8.06 -2.72
CA GLN A 26 -15.43 8.79 -1.57
C GLN A 26 -16.34 8.71 -0.34
N GLU A 27 -17.65 8.92 -0.50
CA GLU A 27 -18.64 8.84 0.59
C GLU A 27 -18.64 7.47 1.29
N ILE A 28 -18.61 6.38 0.51
CA ILE A 28 -18.62 5.01 1.03
C ILE A 28 -17.31 4.73 1.78
N VAL A 29 -16.18 5.20 1.23
CA VAL A 29 -14.87 5.06 1.87
C VAL A 29 -14.86 5.75 3.24
N PHE A 30 -15.25 7.04 3.30
CA PHE A 30 -15.28 7.78 4.57
C PHE A 30 -16.26 7.18 5.57
N LYS A 31 -17.43 6.72 5.13
CA LYS A 31 -18.40 6.03 5.99
C LYS A 31 -17.79 4.76 6.60
N SER A 32 -17.09 3.96 5.79
CA SER A 32 -16.47 2.70 6.24
C SER A 32 -15.31 2.97 7.21
N LEU A 33 -14.47 3.95 6.92
CA LEU A 33 -13.37 4.36 7.81
C LEU A 33 -13.90 4.89 9.15
N SER A 34 -14.97 5.68 9.13
CA SER A 34 -15.61 6.19 10.36
C SER A 34 -16.16 5.04 11.21
N GLN A 35 -16.83 4.07 10.58
CA GLN A 35 -17.33 2.88 11.28
C GLN A 35 -16.19 2.04 11.88
N LEU A 36 -15.09 1.86 11.15
CA LEU A 36 -13.92 1.14 11.63
C LEU A 36 -13.31 1.84 12.86
N TYR A 37 -13.15 3.17 12.80
CA TYR A 37 -12.65 3.97 13.90
C TYR A 37 -13.53 3.84 15.15
N SER A 38 -14.85 4.01 15.02
CA SER A 38 -15.79 3.87 16.14
C SER A 38 -15.73 2.48 16.79
N ARG A 39 -15.69 1.40 15.99
CA ARG A 39 -15.58 0.02 16.51
C ARG A 39 -14.29 -0.22 17.27
N THR A 40 -13.20 0.39 16.81
CA THR A 40 -11.88 0.28 17.46
C THR A 40 -11.88 0.96 18.82
N LEU A 41 -12.49 2.15 18.95
CA LEU A 41 -12.66 2.83 20.23
C LEU A 41 -13.50 2.03 21.23
N GLU A 42 -14.50 1.29 20.75
CA GLU A 42 -15.31 0.39 21.57
C GLU A 42 -14.58 -0.91 21.95
N GLN A 43 -13.30 -1.07 21.58
CA GLN A 43 -12.48 -2.30 21.75
C GLN A 43 -13.11 -3.56 21.10
N LYS A 44 -13.99 -3.36 20.12
CA LYS A 44 -14.69 -4.46 19.41
C LYS A 44 -13.99 -4.90 18.13
N ALA A 45 -12.88 -4.27 17.76
CA ALA A 45 -12.08 -4.60 16.59
C ALA A 45 -10.65 -4.96 17.04
N SER A 46 -10.25 -6.21 16.87
CA SER A 46 -8.89 -6.70 17.13
C SER A 46 -7.89 -6.33 16.04
N ASP A 47 -8.39 -5.96 14.86
CA ASP A 47 -7.61 -5.91 13.63
C ASP A 47 -7.03 -4.50 13.36
N VAL A 48 -7.27 -3.55 14.26
CA VAL A 48 -6.80 -2.17 14.15
C VAL A 48 -6.01 -1.79 15.39
N GLN A 49 -4.78 -1.34 15.18
CA GLN A 49 -3.92 -0.84 16.24
C GLN A 49 -4.09 0.68 16.39
N LEU A 50 -4.51 1.13 17.57
CA LEU A 50 -4.47 2.55 17.92
C LEU A 50 -3.06 2.90 18.39
N LEU A 51 -2.48 3.92 17.76
CA LEU A 51 -1.20 4.51 18.17
C LEU A 51 -1.49 5.74 19.03
N ASN A 52 -0.92 5.78 20.23
CA ASN A 52 -0.93 6.99 21.04
C ASN A 52 0.24 7.86 20.60
N ILE A 53 -0.04 9.03 20.02
CA ILE A 53 0.95 9.88 19.35
C ILE A 53 1.06 11.22 20.08
N ASP A 54 2.26 11.59 20.51
CA ASP A 54 2.63 12.93 20.91
C ASP A 54 3.14 13.71 19.69
N VAL A 55 2.28 14.56 19.13
CA VAL A 55 2.58 15.35 17.91
C VAL A 55 3.82 16.26 18.02
N GLN A 56 4.31 16.52 19.24
CA GLN A 56 5.50 17.34 19.47
C GLN A 56 6.79 16.51 19.55
N LYS A 57 6.70 15.20 19.80
CA LYS A 57 7.86 14.33 20.05
C LYS A 57 8.00 13.22 19.02
N ASP A 58 6.88 12.60 18.66
CA ASP A 58 6.86 11.44 17.80
C ASP A 58 6.99 11.87 16.35
N LYS A 59 7.89 11.20 15.63
CA LYS A 59 8.18 11.49 14.23
C LYS A 59 7.88 10.24 13.41
N PHE A 60 7.28 10.42 12.24
CA PHE A 60 6.88 9.32 11.38
C PHE A 60 7.51 9.48 10.00
N ILE A 61 7.92 8.37 9.42
CA ILE A 61 8.26 8.26 8.00
C ILE A 61 7.37 7.19 7.39
N ILE A 62 6.71 7.53 6.29
CA ILE A 62 5.81 6.64 5.58
C ILE A 62 6.41 6.40 4.21
N PHE A 63 6.68 5.14 3.89
CA PHE A 63 6.98 4.73 2.53
C PHE A 63 5.79 3.95 1.99
N SER A 64 5.30 4.34 0.81
CA SER A 64 4.13 3.72 0.17
C SER A 64 4.53 3.20 -1.20
N ASP A 65 3.90 2.10 -1.61
CA ASP A 65 4.03 1.50 -2.94
C ASP A 65 5.50 1.29 -3.35
N GLN A 66 6.28 0.69 -2.46
CA GLN A 66 7.66 0.36 -2.75
C GLN A 66 7.76 -1.00 -3.42
N HIS A 67 8.05 -0.99 -4.71
CA HIS A 67 8.39 -2.18 -5.47
C HIS A 67 9.83 -2.58 -5.16
N LYS A 68 10.02 -3.38 -4.12
CA LYS A 68 11.32 -3.96 -3.79
C LYS A 68 11.54 -5.16 -4.70
N GLY A 69 12.70 -5.21 -5.34
CA GLY A 69 13.00 -6.32 -6.24
C GLY A 69 13.84 -7.42 -5.62
N ASN A 70 14.03 -8.46 -6.41
CA ASN A 70 14.70 -9.72 -6.04
C ASN A 70 16.18 -9.79 -6.45
N LYS A 71 16.81 -8.66 -6.79
CA LYS A 71 18.17 -8.52 -7.34
C LYS A 71 18.41 -9.28 -8.64
N SER A 72 17.34 -9.64 -9.37
CA SER A 72 17.47 -10.21 -10.70
C SER A 72 17.90 -9.16 -11.73
N TRP A 73 18.11 -9.61 -12.96
CA TRP A 73 18.42 -8.72 -14.08
C TRP A 73 17.28 -7.75 -14.42
N ALA A 74 16.05 -8.06 -14.01
CA ALA A 74 14.86 -7.24 -14.23
C ALA A 74 14.49 -6.40 -13.00
N ASP A 75 15.33 -6.41 -11.96
CA ASP A 75 15.11 -5.64 -10.74
C ASP A 75 15.58 -4.18 -10.93
N ASP A 76 14.61 -3.30 -11.23
CA ASP A 76 14.84 -1.86 -11.33
C ASP A 76 15.12 -1.19 -9.96
N PHE A 77 14.72 -1.82 -8.85
CA PHE A 77 14.94 -1.32 -7.49
C PHE A 77 16.39 -1.50 -7.04
N ASN A 78 17.12 -2.46 -7.60
CA ASN A 78 18.52 -2.74 -7.23
C ASN A 78 19.42 -1.49 -7.25
N GLN A 79 19.20 -0.57 -8.20
CA GLN A 79 19.95 0.69 -8.26
C GLN A 79 19.56 1.69 -7.16
N SER A 80 18.33 1.59 -6.64
CA SER A 80 17.79 2.44 -5.59
C SER A 80 18.00 1.89 -4.18
N GLU A 81 18.33 0.60 -4.04
CA GLU A 81 18.58 -0.07 -2.76
C GLU A 81 19.57 0.71 -1.87
N PRO A 82 20.73 1.21 -2.34
CA PRO A 82 21.64 1.96 -1.48
C PRO A 82 21.03 3.24 -0.90
N ASN A 83 20.26 3.97 -1.71
CA ASN A 83 19.57 5.19 -1.27
C ASN A 83 18.47 4.87 -0.25
N TYR A 84 17.73 3.78 -0.49
CA TYR A 84 16.71 3.29 0.42
C TYR A 84 17.28 2.95 1.79
N ILE A 85 18.37 2.18 1.82
CA ILE A 85 19.06 1.82 3.06
C ILE A 85 19.64 3.06 3.76
N ALA A 86 20.23 3.99 3.01
CA ALA A 86 20.73 5.23 3.58
C ALA A 86 19.61 6.06 4.24
N ALA A 87 18.44 6.15 3.61
CA ALA A 87 17.28 6.81 4.17
C ALA A 87 16.76 6.11 5.43
N LEU A 88 16.61 4.78 5.41
CA LEU A 88 16.20 4.01 6.59
C LEU A 88 17.16 4.20 7.76
N ASN A 89 18.47 4.14 7.51
CA ASN A 89 19.48 4.37 8.53
C ASN A 89 19.39 5.78 9.12
N TYR A 90 19.20 6.80 8.27
CA TYR A 90 19.01 8.17 8.71
C TYR A 90 17.78 8.30 9.62
N TYR A 91 16.61 7.84 9.16
CA TYR A 91 15.36 7.97 9.93
C TYR A 91 15.40 7.18 11.24
N ASN A 92 16.00 5.98 11.22
CA ASN A 92 16.21 5.19 12.43
C ASN A 92 17.12 5.92 13.43
N SER A 93 18.22 6.53 12.98
CA SER A 93 19.13 7.31 13.85
C SER A 93 18.44 8.52 14.50
N GLN A 94 17.39 9.03 13.86
CA GLN A 94 16.61 10.17 14.34
C GLN A 94 15.38 9.74 15.15
N ASN A 95 15.22 8.46 15.48
CA ASN A 95 14.08 7.90 16.21
C ASN A 95 12.73 8.15 15.53
N TYR A 96 12.67 7.95 14.21
CA TYR A 96 11.39 7.94 13.50
C TYR A 96 10.69 6.59 13.64
N HIS A 97 9.37 6.62 13.78
CA HIS A 97 8.50 5.48 13.57
C HIS A 97 8.33 5.25 12.06
N PHE A 98 8.73 4.09 11.58
CA PHE A 98 8.58 3.70 10.19
C PHE A 98 7.23 3.03 9.94
N ILE A 99 6.50 3.50 8.94
CA ILE A 99 5.28 2.88 8.43
C ILE A 99 5.53 2.46 6.98
N ASN A 100 5.49 1.15 6.73
CA ASN A 100 5.46 0.60 5.39
C ASN A 100 4.00 0.48 4.94
N LEU A 101 3.60 1.30 3.97
CA LEU A 101 2.21 1.42 3.51
C LEU A 101 2.03 0.74 2.15
N GLY A 102 0.86 0.16 1.93
CA GLY A 102 0.53 -0.52 0.68
C GLY A 102 1.21 -1.88 0.57
N ASP A 103 1.23 -2.39 -0.66
CA ASP A 103 1.77 -3.72 -0.97
C ASP A 103 3.28 -3.69 -1.19
N SER A 104 4.00 -3.28 -0.15
CA SER A 104 5.43 -3.01 -0.20
C SER A 104 6.29 -4.23 0.22
N GLU A 105 5.67 -5.41 0.33
CA GLU A 105 6.32 -6.70 0.62
C GLU A 105 6.24 -7.69 -0.55
N GLU A 106 5.45 -7.39 -1.59
CA GLU A 106 5.50 -8.13 -2.84
C GLU A 106 6.86 -7.93 -3.52
N LEU A 107 7.63 -9.01 -3.61
CA LEU A 107 8.85 -9.07 -4.40
C LEU A 107 8.44 -9.16 -5.87
N TRP A 108 8.59 -8.06 -6.61
CA TRP A 108 8.41 -8.02 -8.06
C TRP A 108 9.71 -8.42 -8.79
#